data_AF-A0A378QHE1-F1
#
_entry.id   AF-A0A378QHE1-F1
#
_cell.length_a   1.000
_cell.length_b   1.000
_cell.length_c   1.000
_cell.angle_alpha   90.00
_cell.angle_beta   90.00
_cell.angle_gamma   90.00
#
_symmetry.space_group_name_H-M   'P 1'
#
loop_
_entity.id
_entity.type
_entity.pdbx_description
1 polymer ?
#
loop_
_entity_poly.entity_id
_entity_poly.type
_entity_poly.pdbx_seq_one_letter_code
_entity_poly.pdbx_strand_id
1 'polypeptide(L)'
;MKYQLHQVALAAATGVGSLMLGACGGDKPAEPTTQTTQTQEAMTDTSADGMKTYRVATLFAFPPFAQDDAKGSAEGFDMDIINHIAETKGFKVTYHMQSWAGI
;
A
#
# COMPACT_ATOMS: atom_id res chain seq x y z
N MET A 1 19.06 13.07 50.16
CA MET A 1 18.23 12.48 51.24
C MET A 1 16.86 12.27 50.60
N LYS A 2 16.47 11.07 50.16
CA LYS A 2 15.82 10.01 50.98
C LYS A 2 14.81 10.68 51.93
N TYR A 3 13.50 10.58 51.75
CA TYR A 3 12.63 9.42 52.02
C TYR A 3 11.27 9.68 51.31
N GLN A 4 10.78 8.76 50.48
CA GLN A 4 9.81 7.71 50.84
C GLN A 4 8.45 8.26 51.27
N LEU A 5 7.36 7.94 50.56
CA LEU A 5 6.39 6.99 51.09
C LEU A 5 5.40 6.53 50.00
N HIS A 6 5.17 5.22 50.02
CA HIS A 6 4.35 4.44 49.13
C HIS A 6 2.84 4.64 49.36
N GLN A 7 2.12 4.47 48.25
CA GLN A 7 0.79 3.89 48.07
C GLN A 7 -0.09 3.68 49.32
N VAL A 8 -1.28 4.29 49.28
CA VAL A 8 -2.44 3.87 50.06
C VAL A 8 -3.41 3.13 49.13
N ALA A 9 -3.94 2.05 49.69
CA ALA A 9 -4.67 0.97 49.07
C ALA A 9 -6.10 1.31 48.60
N LEU A 10 -6.53 0.59 47.55
CA LEU A 10 -7.74 -0.23 47.47
C LEU A 10 -9.00 0.21 48.26
N ALA A 11 -10.09 0.53 47.54
CA ALA A 11 -11.37 -0.22 47.52
C ALA A 11 -12.62 0.65 47.24
N ALA A 12 -13.62 0.00 46.61
CA ALA A 12 -15.06 0.30 46.52
C ALA A 12 -15.50 1.36 45.47
N ALA A 13 -16.10 0.94 44.34
CA ALA A 13 -17.56 0.73 44.15
C ALA A 13 -18.32 2.07 44.21
N THR A 14 -19.09 2.55 43.21
CA THR A 14 -20.13 1.94 42.37
C THR A 14 -20.68 3.07 41.49
N GLY A 15 -21.28 2.76 40.31
CA GLY A 15 -22.39 3.59 39.81
C GLY A 15 -22.39 3.99 38.33
N VAL A 16 -22.91 3.09 37.50
CA VAL A 16 -23.91 3.30 36.41
C VAL A 16 -23.78 4.55 35.52
N GLY A 17 -23.53 4.30 34.23
CA GLY A 17 -23.73 5.26 33.15
C GLY A 17 -23.87 4.56 31.80
N SER A 18 -24.99 3.86 31.59
CA SER A 18 -25.35 3.28 30.30
C SER A 18 -25.74 4.38 29.31
N LEU A 19 -24.89 4.68 28.33
CA LEU A 19 -25.33 5.27 27.06
C LEU A 19 -25.42 4.17 26.02
N MET A 20 -26.65 3.69 25.80
CA MET A 20 -26.99 2.81 24.69
C MET A 20 -27.07 3.65 23.41
N LEU A 21 -25.99 3.68 22.64
CA LEU A 21 -26.01 4.10 21.24
C LEU A 21 -26.50 2.92 20.40
N GLY A 22 -27.81 2.89 20.14
CA GLY A 22 -28.41 1.96 19.19
C GLY A 22 -27.94 2.27 17.77
N ALA A 23 -26.83 1.64 17.35
CA ALA A 23 -26.50 1.49 15.95
C ALA A 23 -27.19 0.21 15.44
N CYS A 24 -28.33 0.41 14.78
CA CYS A 24 -28.95 -0.59 13.93
C CYS A 24 -28.06 -0.77 12.69
N GLY A 25 -27.18 -1.77 12.72
CA GLY A 25 -26.37 -2.22 11.59
C GLY A 25 -26.53 -3.73 11.47
N GLY A 26 -27.27 -4.17 10.45
CA GLY A 26 -27.80 -5.52 10.33
C GLY A 26 -26.78 -6.66 10.28
N ASP A 27 -27.26 -7.83 10.68
CA ASP A 27 -26.69 -9.14 10.42
C ASP A 27 -26.37 -9.32 8.92
N LYS A 28 -25.09 -9.20 8.55
CA LYS A 28 -24.51 -9.90 7.39
C LYS A 28 -23.46 -10.87 7.92
N PRO A 29 -23.54 -12.17 7.62
CA PRO A 29 -22.48 -13.11 7.95
C PRO A 29 -21.13 -12.62 7.43
N ALA A 30 -20.12 -12.65 8.30
CA ALA A 30 -18.73 -12.37 7.95
C ALA A 30 -18.26 -13.36 6.88
N GLU A 31 -17.94 -12.87 5.68
CA GLU A 31 -17.18 -13.63 4.69
C GLU A 31 -15.71 -13.63 5.10
N PRO A 32 -15.02 -14.77 5.09
CA PRO A 32 -13.58 -14.82 5.31
C PRO A 32 -12.91 -14.34 4.03
N THR A 33 -12.50 -13.08 3.97
CA THR A 33 -11.54 -12.66 2.95
C THR A 33 -10.17 -12.60 3.59
N THR A 34 -9.45 -13.69 3.36
CA THR A 34 -8.00 -13.86 3.37
C THR A 34 -7.24 -12.54 3.48
N GLN A 35 -6.54 -12.35 4.60
CA GLN A 35 -5.40 -11.44 4.65
C GLN A 35 -4.36 -11.94 3.64
N THR A 36 -4.35 -11.35 2.46
CA THR A 36 -3.18 -11.42 1.60
C THR A 36 -2.14 -10.52 2.23
N THR A 37 -1.12 -11.13 2.81
CA THR A 37 0.16 -10.48 3.14
C THR A 37 0.60 -9.67 1.92
N GLN A 38 0.47 -8.35 1.98
CA GLN A 38 1.15 -7.47 1.05
C GLN A 38 2.63 -7.56 1.39
N THR A 39 3.33 -8.47 0.70
CA THR A 39 4.77 -8.39 0.58
C THR A 39 5.06 -7.12 -0.20
N GLN A 40 5.35 -6.06 0.55
CA GLN A 40 5.99 -4.87 0.03
C GLN A 40 7.38 -5.30 -0.40
N GLU A 41 7.51 -5.76 -1.65
CA GLU A 41 8.80 -6.01 -2.29
C GLU A 41 9.49 -4.67 -2.51
N ALA A 42 10.15 -4.18 -1.46
CA ALA A 42 11.22 -3.22 -1.61
C ALA A 42 12.37 -3.94 -2.31
N MET A 43 12.48 -3.82 -3.63
CA MET A 43 13.61 -4.38 -4.35
C MET A 43 14.21 -3.37 -5.30
N THR A 44 15.31 -2.79 -4.85
CA THR A 44 16.25 -2.06 -5.66
C THR A 44 17.17 -3.08 -6.31
N ASP A 45 16.89 -3.43 -7.56
CA ASP A 45 17.78 -4.31 -8.33
C ASP A 45 18.79 -3.41 -9.07
N THR A 46 20.04 -3.42 -8.61
CA THR A 46 21.11 -2.68 -9.26
C THR A 46 21.51 -3.46 -10.52
N SER A 47 21.26 -2.86 -11.68
CA SER A 47 21.61 -3.41 -12.99
C SER A 47 23.13 -3.62 -13.13
N ALA A 48 23.53 -4.49 -14.08
CA ALA A 48 24.93 -4.83 -14.35
C ALA A 48 25.85 -3.64 -14.69
N ASP A 49 25.28 -2.49 -15.06
CA ASP A 49 25.95 -1.21 -15.30
C ASP A 49 25.99 -0.29 -14.06
N GLY A 50 25.58 -0.80 -12.89
CA GLY A 50 25.51 -0.06 -11.64
C GLY A 50 24.29 0.84 -11.51
N MET A 51 23.39 0.89 -12.49
CA MET A 51 22.19 1.72 -12.44
C MET A 51 21.11 1.09 -11.57
N LYS A 52 20.41 1.90 -10.78
CA LYS A 52 19.24 1.44 -10.03
C LYS A 52 18.10 1.14 -11.00
N THR A 53 17.42 0.01 -10.81
CA THR A 53 16.21 -0.34 -11.55
C THR A 53 14.97 -0.10 -10.67
N TYR A 54 13.98 0.62 -11.20
CA TYR A 54 12.69 0.84 -10.58
C TYR A 54 11.62 0.01 -11.27
N ARG A 55 10.79 -0.67 -10.47
CA ARG A 55 9.59 -1.36 -10.97
C ARG A 55 8.42 -0.40 -10.95
N VAL A 56 7.85 -0.13 -12.11
CA VAL A 56 6.71 0.77 -12.29
C VAL A 56 5.45 -0.05 -12.52
N ALA A 57 4.44 0.23 -11.71
CA ALA A 57 3.13 -0.38 -11.70
C ALA A 57 2.16 0.53 -12.45
N THR A 58 1.52 0.06 -13.52
CA THR A 58 0.46 0.82 -14.22
C THR A 58 -0.55 -0.10 -14.89
N LEU A 59 -1.68 0.45 -15.33
CA LEU A 59 -2.77 -0.27 -15.99
C LEU A 59 -2.62 -0.16 -17.51
N PHE A 60 -2.17 -1.21 -18.19
CA PHE A 60 -2.02 -1.27 -19.65
C PHE A 60 -3.35 -1.45 -20.40
N ALA A 61 -4.42 -0.79 -19.93
CA ALA A 61 -5.76 -0.89 -20.52
C ALA A 61 -6.38 0.48 -20.76
N PHE A 62 -5.57 1.53 -20.84
CA PHE A 62 -6.02 2.92 -20.93
C PHE A 62 -5.29 3.71 -22.03
N PRO A 63 -5.53 3.41 -23.32
CA PRO A 63 -4.97 4.21 -24.40
C PRO A 63 -5.47 5.66 -24.40
N PRO A 64 -4.63 6.64 -24.80
CA PRO A 64 -3.25 6.50 -25.30
C PRO A 64 -2.17 6.58 -24.20
N PHE A 65 -2.57 6.49 -22.93
CA PHE A 65 -1.69 6.75 -21.79
C PHE A 65 -0.85 5.54 -21.42
N ALA A 66 -1.52 4.39 -21.27
CA ALA A 66 -0.89 3.13 -20.95
C ALA A 66 -1.65 1.98 -21.61
N GLN A 67 -1.00 1.27 -22.53
CA GLN A 67 -1.55 0.10 -23.18
C GLN A 67 -0.46 -0.94 -23.48
N ASP A 68 -0.88 -2.14 -23.83
CA ASP A 68 0.01 -3.13 -24.43
C ASP A 68 0.25 -2.79 -25.91
N ASP A 69 1.50 -2.88 -26.35
CA ASP A 69 1.90 -2.84 -27.75
C ASP A 69 1.55 -4.17 -28.46
N ALA A 70 1.83 -4.26 -29.76
CA ALA A 70 1.58 -5.46 -30.56
C ALA A 70 2.34 -6.72 -30.08
N LYS A 71 3.32 -6.56 -29.19
CA LYS A 71 4.16 -7.63 -28.62
C LYS A 71 3.83 -7.92 -27.16
N GLY A 72 2.84 -7.24 -26.57
CA GLY A 72 2.46 -7.37 -25.17
C GLY A 72 3.40 -6.66 -24.19
N SER A 73 4.14 -5.64 -24.66
CA SER A 73 4.95 -4.76 -23.83
C SER A 73 4.22 -3.44 -23.57
N ALA A 74 4.46 -2.81 -22.43
CA ALA A 74 3.82 -1.53 -22.09
C ALA A 74 4.30 -0.38 -23.00
N GLU A 75 3.37 0.36 -23.59
CA GLU A 75 3.59 1.59 -24.35
C GLU A 75 2.53 2.66 -24.05
N GLY A 76 2.80 3.91 -24.44
CA GLY A 76 1.89 5.03 -24.29
C GLY A 76 2.55 6.24 -23.65
N PHE A 77 1.80 7.34 -23.53
CA PHE A 77 2.30 8.62 -23.00
C PHE A 77 2.95 8.50 -21.61
N ASP A 78 2.40 7.65 -20.73
CA ASP A 78 2.94 7.44 -19.39
C ASP A 78 4.35 6.82 -19.46
N MET A 79 4.53 5.83 -20.34
CA MET A 79 5.82 5.18 -20.57
C MET A 79 6.84 6.14 -21.20
N ASP A 80 6.40 7.00 -22.13
CA ASP A 80 7.26 7.98 -22.78
C ASP A 80 7.88 8.95 -21.76
N ILE A 81 7.05 9.51 -20.87
CA ILE A 81 7.52 10.41 -19.81
C ILE A 81 8.48 9.69 -18.86
N ILE A 82 8.09 8.50 -18.39
CA ILE A 82 8.87 7.76 -17.38
C ILE A 82 10.22 7.33 -17.96
N ASN A 83 10.25 6.85 -19.20
CA ASN A 83 11.48 6.50 -19.90
C ASN A 83 12.39 7.72 -20.06
N HIS A 84 11.85 8.87 -20.46
CA HIS A 84 12.63 10.10 -20.60
C HIS A 84 13.22 10.58 -19.26
N ILE A 85 12.48 10.44 -18.16
CA ILE A 85 12.99 10.73 -16.82
C ILE A 85 14.10 9.74 -16.46
N ALA A 86 13.93 8.45 -16.73
CA ALA A 86 14.91 7.41 -16.45
C ALA A 86 16.25 7.67 -17.15
N GLU A 87 16.19 8.02 -18.44
CA GLU A 87 17.34 8.43 -19.24
C GLU A 87 18.02 9.68 -18.67
N THR A 88 17.23 10.70 -18.33
CA THR A 88 17.74 11.98 -17.79
C THR A 88 18.38 11.83 -16.41
N LYS A 89 17.93 10.87 -15.61
CA LYS A 89 18.34 10.69 -14.21
C LYS A 89 19.28 9.50 -13.99
N GLY A 90 19.58 8.72 -15.03
CA GLY A 90 20.53 7.61 -14.95
C GLY A 90 20.00 6.43 -14.15
N PHE A 91 18.73 6.06 -14.33
CA PHE A 91 18.15 4.83 -13.78
C PHE A 91 17.44 4.04 -14.87
N LYS A 92 17.07 2.80 -14.54
CA LYS A 92 16.29 1.93 -15.43
C LYS A 92 14.89 1.70 -14.88
N VAL A 93 13.98 1.32 -15.77
CA VAL A 93 12.59 1.01 -15.43
C VAL A 93 12.16 -0.32 -16.01
N THR A 94 11.32 -1.03 -15.27
CA THR A 94 10.59 -2.21 -15.75
C THR A 94 9.12 -2.03 -15.42
N TYR A 95 8.24 -2.26 -16.40
CA TYR A 95 6.81 -2.07 -16.25
C TYR A 95 6.11 -3.38 -15.88
N HIS A 96 5.07 -3.29 -15.06
CA HIS A 96 4.19 -4.41 -14.77
C HIS A 96 2.75 -3.95 -14.63
N MET A 97 1.84 -4.76 -15.16
CA MET A 97 0.40 -4.53 -15.08
C MET A 97 -0.05 -4.54 -13.63
N GLN A 98 -0.79 -3.52 -13.22
CA GLN A 98 -1.54 -3.50 -11.96
C GLN A 98 -3.02 -3.34 -12.25
N SER A 99 -3.82 -4.23 -11.68
CA SER A 99 -5.28 -4.15 -11.75
C SER A 99 -5.81 -3.04 -10.84
N TRP A 100 -6.80 -2.29 -11.31
CA TRP A 100 -7.53 -1.27 -10.54
C TRP A 100 -8.59 -1.89 -9.62
N ALA A 101 -8.24 -2.96 -8.89
CA ALA A 101 -9.18 -3.72 -8.05
C ALA A 101 -9.61 -2.98 -6.76
N GLY A 102 -9.73 -1.64 -6.82
CA GLY A 102 -10.11 -0.79 -5.70
C GLY A 102 -8.99 -0.50 -4.70
N ILE A 103 -7.74 -0.52 -5.17
CA ILE A 103 -6.62 0.18 -4.50
C ILE A 103 -6.85 1.70 -4.57
#